data_AF-A0A7J7IJU5-F1
#
_entry.id   AF-A0A7J7IJU5-F1
#
_cell.length_a   1.000
_cell.length_b   1.000
_cell.length_c   1.000
_cell.angle_alpha   90.00
_cell.angle_beta   90.00
_cell.angle_gamma   90.00
#
_symmetry.space_group_name_H-M   'P 1'
#
loop_
_entity.id
_entity.type
_entity.pdbx_description
1 polymer ?
#
loop_
_entity_poly.entity_id
_entity_poly.type
_entity_poly.pdbx_seq_one_letter_code
_entity_poly.pdbx_strand_id
1 'polypeptide(L)'
;MRFQTLAFACFFFLALVSVVSTRSALSAQDASKQTRPTTGRSAEDSSVTEHTKLPLQTGVRLALDQTGLDNSGSPKLRPLAFVTFLYGNAYVLPARVMMYSLRSHQLKGALFEPPGGVAGELDEDVLRAAAATRARDEARMPHALALALVTPDVSAQARAQLHHDGVYTLEVRRVRNPYTGGDRYNSRFDDVLAKLQVFGLEQFEKVVYVDADALVLGNIHDLFQCGDFCAAFINPCHFNSGVMVIQPSQALFEDMLRKLATTESYDGGDQGFLNVYFSDLFYAPGFGEGDQHRGGQLRRFAVRLPPGPYYLLPKIAMGGA
;
A
#
# COMPACT_ATOMS: atom_id res chain seq x y z
N MET A 1 -40.77 1.32 28.64
CA MET A 1 -39.64 0.37 28.59
C MET A 1 -39.87 -0.58 27.42
N ARG A 2 -39.22 -0.33 26.28
CA ARG A 2 -38.92 -1.30 25.20
C ARG A 2 -38.16 -0.54 24.09
N PHE A 3 -36.84 -0.72 24.12
CA PHE A 3 -35.93 -0.48 23.02
C PHE A 3 -36.23 -1.49 21.90
N GLN A 4 -36.27 -1.06 20.64
CA GLN A 4 -35.91 -1.92 19.52
C GLN A 4 -35.59 -1.11 18.26
N THR A 5 -34.30 -1.16 17.89
CA THR A 5 -33.75 -1.25 16.53
C THR A 5 -34.19 -0.21 15.49
N LEU A 6 -33.42 0.89 15.41
CA LEU A 6 -33.19 1.59 14.14
C LEU A 6 -31.96 0.97 13.47
N ALA A 7 -32.20 0.10 12.48
CA ALA A 7 -31.19 -0.29 11.51
C ALA A 7 -30.97 0.90 10.56
N PHE A 8 -29.86 1.62 10.72
CA PHE A 8 -29.44 2.62 9.75
C PHE A 8 -28.84 1.91 8.53
N ALA A 9 -29.65 1.78 7.49
CA ALA A 9 -29.17 1.40 6.17
C ALA A 9 -28.29 2.53 5.62
N CYS A 10 -27.00 2.25 5.42
CA CYS A 10 -26.09 3.11 4.66
C CYS A 10 -26.50 3.07 3.18
N PHE A 11 -27.31 4.04 2.76
CA PHE A 11 -27.67 4.24 1.36
C PHE A 11 -26.48 4.80 0.57
N PHE A 12 -26.29 4.24 -0.62
CA PHE A 12 -25.27 4.57 -1.60
C PHE A 12 -25.20 6.07 -1.90
N PHE A 13 -24.05 6.68 -1.61
CA PHE A 13 -23.56 7.85 -2.33
C PHE A 13 -22.14 7.53 -2.79
N LEU A 14 -21.95 7.38 -4.11
CA LEU A 14 -20.62 7.32 -4.72
C LEU A 14 -19.97 8.69 -4.56
N ALA A 15 -18.99 8.80 -3.66
CA ALA A 15 -18.01 9.87 -3.73
C ALA A 15 -16.84 9.36 -4.58
N LEU A 16 -16.70 9.90 -5.79
CA LEU A 16 -15.51 9.68 -6.62
C LEU A 16 -14.30 10.29 -5.91
N VAL A 17 -13.40 9.43 -5.42
CA VAL A 17 -11.99 9.78 -5.28
C VAL A 17 -11.45 9.93 -6.71
N SER A 18 -10.67 10.96 -7.00
CA SER A 18 -10.01 11.17 -8.31
C SER A 18 -8.86 10.18 -8.57
N VAL A 19 -9.11 8.90 -8.27
CA VAL A 19 -8.39 7.72 -8.70
C VAL A 19 -9.45 6.83 -9.35
N VAL A 20 -9.48 6.81 -10.68
CA VAL A 20 -10.43 5.98 -11.42
C VAL A 20 -9.89 4.55 -11.42
N SER A 21 -10.30 3.71 -10.46
CA SER A 21 -10.08 2.26 -10.53
C SER A 21 -10.98 1.68 -11.62
N THR A 22 -10.40 1.35 -12.78
CA THR A 22 -11.12 0.66 -13.85
C THR A 22 -11.24 -0.82 -13.52
N ARG A 23 -12.45 -1.29 -13.19
CA ARG A 23 -12.76 -2.72 -13.14
C ARG A 23 -12.70 -3.31 -14.56
N SER A 24 -11.58 -3.91 -14.94
CA SER A 24 -11.48 -4.70 -16.17
C SER A 24 -11.96 -6.13 -15.92
N ALA A 25 -13.18 -6.44 -16.40
CA ALA A 25 -13.66 -7.81 -16.54
C ALA A 25 -13.14 -8.38 -17.87
N LEU A 26 -12.03 -9.12 -17.83
CA LEU A 26 -11.57 -9.94 -18.95
C LEU A 26 -12.10 -11.37 -18.74
N SER A 27 -13.19 -11.68 -19.43
CA SER A 27 -13.75 -13.02 -19.58
C SER A 27 -12.82 -13.86 -20.46
N ALA A 28 -12.13 -14.83 -19.86
CA ALA A 28 -11.48 -15.91 -20.61
C ALA A 28 -12.50 -17.04 -20.80
N GLN A 29 -13.11 -17.11 -21.98
CA GLN A 29 -13.79 -18.31 -22.48
C GLN A 29 -12.90 -19.00 -23.52
N ASP A 30 -12.95 -20.33 -23.49
CA ASP A 30 -12.47 -21.33 -24.45
C ASP A 30 -10.96 -21.57 -24.58
N ALA A 31 -10.50 -22.66 -23.93
CA ALA A 31 -9.86 -23.78 -24.62
C ALA A 31 -9.63 -24.96 -23.64
N SER A 32 -10.41 -26.04 -23.77
CA SER A 32 -9.90 -27.43 -23.76
C SER A 32 -11.05 -28.46 -23.74
N LYS A 33 -11.32 -29.03 -24.92
CA LYS A 33 -11.87 -30.38 -25.04
C LYS A 33 -10.70 -31.30 -25.37
N GLN A 34 -10.23 -32.11 -24.42
CA GLN A 34 -9.77 -33.45 -24.77
C GLN A 34 -9.84 -34.41 -23.57
N THR A 35 -10.43 -35.54 -23.86
CA THR A 35 -10.87 -36.63 -22.99
C THR A 35 -9.74 -37.59 -22.59
N ARG A 36 -9.68 -37.95 -21.29
CA ARG A 36 -9.43 -39.25 -20.61
C ARG A 36 -8.36 -40.25 -21.15
N PRO A 37 -7.70 -41.06 -20.28
CA PRO A 37 -8.39 -42.05 -19.46
C PRO A 37 -7.90 -42.25 -18.01
N THR A 38 -8.78 -42.94 -17.29
CA THR A 38 -8.77 -43.39 -15.89
C THR A 38 -7.88 -44.61 -15.63
N THR A 39 -7.18 -44.63 -14.50
CA THR A 39 -6.84 -45.83 -13.73
C THR A 39 -6.90 -45.49 -12.23
N GLY A 40 -7.40 -46.42 -11.40
CA GLY A 40 -7.82 -46.16 -10.02
C GLY A 40 -7.10 -46.98 -8.94
N ARG A 41 -7.69 -46.90 -7.73
CA ARG A 41 -7.38 -47.57 -6.43
C ARG A 41 -6.11 -47.06 -5.72
N SER A 42 -6.03 -46.92 -4.39
CA SER A 42 -6.86 -47.28 -3.23
C SER A 42 -6.48 -46.40 -2.01
N ALA A 43 -7.26 -46.51 -0.93
CA ALA A 43 -7.22 -45.78 0.34
C ALA A 43 -6.04 -46.12 1.30
N GLU A 44 -6.07 -45.43 2.47
CA GLU A 44 -5.22 -45.51 3.69
C GLU A 44 -4.01 -44.54 3.66
N ASP A 45 -3.66 -43.77 4.69
CA ASP A 45 -3.92 -43.83 6.13
C ASP A 45 -3.75 -42.43 6.78
N SER A 46 -4.45 -42.29 7.90
CA SER A 46 -4.39 -41.26 8.93
C SER A 46 -2.99 -41.04 9.51
N SER A 47 -2.52 -39.80 9.60
CA SER A 47 -1.64 -39.40 10.70
C SER A 47 -1.74 -37.90 10.98
N VAL A 48 -2.23 -37.61 12.18
CA VAL A 48 -2.15 -36.34 12.89
C VAL A 48 -0.73 -36.23 13.44
N THR A 49 0.03 -35.19 13.07
CA THR A 49 1.11 -34.68 13.92
C THR A 49 1.52 -33.24 13.57
N GLU A 50 1.54 -32.45 14.65
CA GLU A 50 2.40 -31.28 14.91
C GLU A 50 2.34 -30.04 14.01
N HIS A 51 1.64 -29.04 14.54
CA HIS A 51 1.91 -27.62 14.31
C HIS A 51 3.37 -27.28 14.65
N THR A 52 4.27 -27.49 13.70
CA THR A 52 5.59 -26.85 13.74
C THR A 52 5.37 -25.36 13.44
N LYS A 53 5.47 -24.56 14.51
CA LYS A 53 5.48 -23.11 14.48
C LYS A 53 6.73 -22.65 13.72
N LEU A 54 6.63 -22.56 12.40
CA LEU A 54 7.69 -22.04 11.55
C LEU A 54 7.98 -20.59 11.99
N PRO A 55 9.22 -20.22 12.34
CA PRO A 55 9.53 -18.84 12.66
C PRO A 55 9.27 -17.99 11.41
N LEU A 56 8.42 -16.97 11.53
CA LEU A 56 8.31 -15.90 10.54
C LEU A 56 9.68 -15.22 10.46
N GLN A 57 10.54 -15.66 9.54
CA GLN A 57 11.68 -14.87 9.15
C GLN A 57 11.12 -13.66 8.39
N THR A 58 11.26 -12.47 8.96
CA THR A 58 10.96 -11.18 8.32
C THR A 58 11.76 -11.06 7.03
N GLY A 59 11.09 -10.60 5.96
CA GLY A 59 11.70 -10.31 4.65
C GLY A 59 12.80 -9.26 4.73
N VAL A 60 13.62 -9.23 3.68
CA VAL A 60 14.82 -8.41 3.46
C VAL A 60 14.83 -7.10 4.27
N ARG A 61 15.60 -7.09 5.36
CA ARG A 61 15.95 -5.84 6.07
C ARG A 61 17.03 -5.15 5.25
N LEU A 62 16.65 -4.14 4.47
CA LEU A 62 17.57 -3.06 4.12
C LEU A 62 17.70 -2.20 5.39
N ALA A 63 18.64 -2.58 6.25
CA ALA A 63 18.87 -1.92 7.52
C ALA A 63 19.79 -0.71 7.33
N LEU A 64 19.19 0.47 7.23
CA LEU A 64 19.90 1.70 7.56
C LEU A 64 20.29 1.64 9.05
N ASP A 65 21.53 2.01 9.37
CA ASP A 65 22.06 2.03 10.74
C ASP A 65 21.06 2.60 11.77
N GLN A 66 20.75 1.77 12.78
CA GLN A 66 19.65 1.96 13.74
C GLN A 66 19.95 3.00 14.83
N THR A 67 21.13 3.61 14.80
CA THR A 67 21.51 4.64 15.78
C THR A 67 20.62 5.88 15.72
N GLY A 68 19.78 6.03 14.68
CA GLY A 68 18.77 7.09 14.56
C GLY A 68 19.36 8.49 14.45
N LEU A 69 20.68 8.61 14.55
CA LEU A 69 21.46 9.84 14.61
C LEU A 69 22.51 9.80 13.50
N ASP A 70 22.75 10.93 12.86
CA ASP A 70 23.91 11.11 12.00
C ASP A 70 25.19 11.35 12.82
N ASN A 71 26.33 11.47 12.16
CA ASN A 71 27.62 11.74 12.80
C ASN A 71 27.66 13.06 13.60
N SER A 72 26.63 13.92 13.49
CA SER A 72 26.48 15.18 14.23
C SER A 72 25.55 15.06 15.45
N GLY A 73 24.92 13.91 15.66
CA GLY A 73 23.91 13.74 16.71
C GLY A 73 22.52 14.29 16.33
N SER A 74 22.26 14.53 15.04
CA SER A 74 20.95 14.95 14.51
C SER A 74 20.15 13.74 14.02
N PRO A 75 18.81 13.74 14.07
CA PRO A 75 18.01 12.62 13.57
C PRO A 75 18.33 12.33 12.10
N LYS A 76 18.72 11.10 11.80
CA LYS A 76 19.02 10.68 10.42
C LYS A 76 17.72 10.67 9.60
N LEU A 77 17.55 11.66 8.73
CA LEU A 77 16.37 11.76 7.86
C LEU A 77 16.31 10.53 6.94
N ARG A 78 15.21 9.77 7.05
CA ARG A 78 14.95 8.64 6.15
C ARG A 78 14.30 9.15 4.86
N PRO A 79 14.41 8.47 3.72
CA PRO A 79 13.72 8.88 2.50
C PRO A 79 12.20 8.82 2.63
N LEU A 80 11.51 9.49 1.72
CA LEU A 80 10.08 9.31 1.46
C LEU A 80 9.89 8.43 0.23
N ALA A 81 8.74 7.78 0.08
CA ALA A 81 8.44 7.02 -1.13
C ALA A 81 6.98 7.04 -1.54
N PHE A 82 6.74 7.11 -2.85
CA PHE A 82 5.51 6.65 -3.47
C PHE A 82 5.66 5.16 -3.77
N VAL A 83 4.74 4.35 -3.26
CA VAL A 83 4.85 2.88 -3.30
C VAL A 83 3.64 2.28 -4.00
N THR A 84 3.89 1.28 -4.84
CA THR A 84 2.84 0.39 -5.37
C THR A 84 3.23 -1.06 -5.14
N PHE A 85 2.28 -1.99 -5.27
CA PHE A 85 2.53 -3.42 -5.08
C PHE A 85 2.07 -4.25 -6.29
N LEU A 86 2.95 -5.14 -6.76
CA LEU A 86 2.75 -5.96 -7.96
C LEU A 86 2.94 -7.45 -7.62
N TYR A 87 1.88 -8.23 -7.81
CA TYR A 87 1.86 -9.68 -7.60
C TYR A 87 1.76 -10.44 -8.91
N GLY A 88 2.77 -10.26 -9.75
CA GLY A 88 2.89 -10.88 -11.07
C GLY A 88 2.84 -9.89 -12.25
N ASN A 89 3.24 -10.38 -13.43
CA ASN A 89 3.46 -9.55 -14.61
C ASN A 89 2.21 -8.79 -15.11
N ALA A 90 1.00 -9.29 -14.84
CA ALA A 90 -0.24 -8.66 -15.29
C ALA A 90 -0.45 -7.25 -14.72
N TYR A 91 0.14 -6.96 -13.54
CA TYR A 91 0.02 -5.67 -12.87
C TYR A 91 1.07 -4.64 -13.31
N VAL A 92 2.07 -5.06 -14.07
CA VAL A 92 3.20 -4.21 -14.46
C VAL A 92 2.75 -3.09 -15.39
N LEU A 93 1.94 -3.38 -16.42
CA LEU A 93 1.46 -2.34 -17.33
C LEU A 93 0.60 -1.28 -16.61
N PRO A 94 -0.43 -1.65 -15.81
CA PRO A 94 -1.14 -0.69 -14.97
C PRO A 94 -0.21 0.15 -14.09
N ALA A 95 0.76 -0.48 -13.42
CA ALA A 95 1.70 0.21 -12.55
C ALA A 95 2.58 1.22 -13.28
N ARG A 96 3.03 0.89 -14.50
CA ARG A 96 3.79 1.81 -15.35
C ARG A 96 2.95 3.04 -15.72
N VAL A 97 1.67 2.85 -16.07
CA VAL A 97 0.74 3.94 -16.35
C VAL A 97 0.51 4.82 -15.10
N MET A 98 0.27 4.19 -13.96
CA MET A 98 0.10 4.87 -12.68
C MET A 98 1.36 5.69 -12.32
N MET A 99 2.54 5.09 -12.37
CA MET A 99 3.81 5.75 -12.05
C MET A 99 4.15 6.87 -13.04
N TYR A 100 3.83 6.68 -14.33
CA TYR A 100 3.96 7.73 -15.33
C TYR A 100 3.08 8.94 -14.99
N SER A 101 1.78 8.71 -14.69
CA SER A 101 0.86 9.77 -14.30
C SER A 101 1.29 10.49 -13.01
N LEU A 102 1.82 9.74 -12.04
CA LEU A 102 2.38 10.30 -10.82
C LEU A 102 3.53 11.25 -11.15
N ARG A 103 4.50 10.76 -11.92
CA ARG A 103 5.70 11.51 -12.33
C ARG A 103 5.36 12.76 -13.13
N SER A 104 4.41 12.70 -14.06
CA SER A 104 4.02 13.84 -14.90
C SER A 104 3.39 14.99 -14.11
N HIS A 105 2.84 14.69 -12.93
CA HIS A 105 2.18 15.68 -12.07
C HIS A 105 3.02 16.11 -10.84
N GLN A 106 4.19 15.51 -10.61
CA GLN A 106 5.09 15.97 -9.56
C GLN A 106 5.86 17.23 -9.99
N LEU A 107 6.27 18.03 -9.01
CA LEU A 107 7.18 19.13 -9.25
C LEU A 107 8.53 18.61 -9.78
N LYS A 108 9.16 19.36 -10.67
CA LYS A 108 10.46 18.98 -11.24
C LYS A 108 11.50 18.82 -10.12
N GLY A 109 12.13 17.65 -10.07
CA GLY A 109 13.10 17.29 -9.02
C GLY A 109 12.49 16.70 -7.75
N ALA A 110 11.16 16.57 -7.64
CA ALA A 110 10.52 15.99 -6.46
C ALA A 110 10.79 14.49 -6.30
N LEU A 111 11.03 13.78 -7.41
CA LEU A 111 11.41 12.38 -7.40
C LEU A 111 12.93 12.26 -7.38
N PHE A 112 13.45 11.43 -6.48
CA PHE A 112 14.86 11.08 -6.46
C PHE A 112 15.19 10.21 -7.68
N GLU A 113 16.16 10.64 -8.46
CA GLU A 113 16.69 9.92 -9.62
C GLU A 113 18.18 9.61 -9.41
N PRO A 114 18.64 8.41 -9.78
CA PRO A 114 20.05 8.08 -9.65
C PRO A 114 20.90 8.90 -10.63
N PRO A 115 22.08 9.42 -10.21
CA PRO A 115 22.96 10.17 -11.10
C PRO A 115 23.38 9.35 -12.33
N GLY A 116 23.04 9.82 -13.53
CA GLY A 116 23.53 9.23 -14.79
C GLY A 116 22.98 7.84 -15.13
N GLY A 117 21.91 7.39 -14.44
CA GLY A 117 21.31 6.07 -14.66
C GLY A 117 19.78 6.10 -14.57
N VAL A 118 19.17 4.93 -14.80
CA VAL A 118 17.76 4.70 -14.51
C VAL A 118 17.61 4.05 -13.13
N ALA A 119 16.42 4.14 -12.53
CA ALA A 119 16.16 3.45 -11.27
C ALA A 119 16.37 1.94 -11.43
N GLY A 120 16.68 1.24 -10.34
CA GLY A 120 17.05 -0.17 -10.36
C GLY A 120 16.43 -0.96 -9.21
N GLU A 121 17.01 -2.10 -8.86
CA GLU A 121 16.71 -2.72 -7.57
C GLU A 121 17.09 -1.75 -6.45
N LEU A 122 16.22 -1.62 -5.44
CA LEU A 122 16.47 -0.75 -4.30
C LEU A 122 17.57 -1.36 -3.42
N ASP A 123 18.61 -0.58 -3.15
CA ASP A 123 19.72 -0.97 -2.29
C ASP A 123 20.03 0.11 -1.23
N GLU A 124 20.99 -0.22 -0.36
CA GLU A 124 21.44 0.65 0.72
C GLU A 124 22.12 1.93 0.25
N ASP A 125 22.80 1.91 -0.89
CA ASP A 125 23.48 3.09 -1.44
C ASP A 125 22.47 4.10 -1.98
N VAL A 126 21.43 3.61 -2.66
CA VAL A 126 20.29 4.42 -3.11
C VAL A 126 19.57 5.03 -1.91
N LEU A 127 19.30 4.23 -0.86
CA LEU A 127 18.65 4.73 0.36
C LEU A 127 19.47 5.81 1.04
N ARG A 128 20.79 5.62 1.16
CA ARG A 128 21.71 6.63 1.70
C ARG A 128 21.73 7.90 0.85
N ALA A 129 21.79 7.76 -0.47
CA ALA A 129 21.81 8.90 -1.39
C ALA A 129 20.49 9.69 -1.34
N ALA A 130 19.35 9.01 -1.32
CA ALA A 130 18.03 9.63 -1.21
C ALA A 130 17.86 10.36 0.14
N ALA A 131 18.30 9.75 1.24
CA ALA A 131 18.32 10.36 2.57
C ALA A 131 19.17 11.63 2.59
N ALA A 132 20.38 11.57 2.03
CA ALA A 132 21.29 12.70 1.96
C ALA A 132 20.74 13.84 1.09
N THR A 133 20.10 13.52 -0.04
CA THR A 133 19.42 14.53 -0.88
C THR A 133 18.28 15.19 -0.13
N ARG A 134 17.43 14.41 0.55
CA ARG A 134 16.35 14.96 1.38
C ARG A 134 16.90 15.89 2.47
N ALA A 135 17.98 15.51 3.15
CA ALA A 135 18.57 16.33 4.21
C ALA A 135 19.13 17.68 3.70
N ARG A 136 19.65 17.73 2.47
CA ARG A 136 20.15 18.99 1.88
C ARG A 136 19.04 19.94 1.46
N ASP A 137 17.93 19.40 0.97
CA ASP A 137 16.88 20.18 0.30
C ASP A 137 15.54 20.19 1.06
N GLU A 138 15.53 19.79 2.34
CA GLU A 138 14.32 19.65 3.17
C GLU A 138 13.47 20.93 3.17
N ALA A 139 14.11 22.10 3.19
CA ALA A 139 13.44 23.41 3.17
C ALA A 139 12.81 23.78 1.81
N ARG A 140 13.20 23.10 0.72
CA ARG A 140 12.80 23.44 -0.66
C ARG A 140 11.81 22.43 -1.24
N MET A 141 12.03 21.13 -1.03
CA MET A 141 11.09 20.08 -1.43
C MET A 141 11.46 18.72 -0.81
N PRO A 142 10.50 17.95 -0.28
CA PRO A 142 10.81 16.61 0.19
C PRO A 142 11.04 15.70 -1.01
N HIS A 143 12.24 15.14 -1.17
CA HIS A 143 12.52 14.21 -2.27
C HIS A 143 11.93 12.83 -1.93
N ALA A 144 11.22 12.22 -2.89
CA ALA A 144 10.62 10.90 -2.73
C ALA A 144 11.10 9.91 -3.79
N LEU A 145 11.21 8.64 -3.42
CA LEU A 145 11.48 7.55 -4.35
C LEU A 145 10.17 7.06 -4.99
N ALA A 146 10.20 6.67 -6.26
CA ALA A 146 9.14 5.87 -6.87
C ALA A 146 9.52 4.39 -6.72
N LEU A 147 8.71 3.61 -6.02
CA LEU A 147 9.02 2.22 -5.64
C LEU A 147 7.87 1.27 -5.99
N ALA A 148 8.21 0.14 -6.61
CA ALA A 148 7.31 -1.00 -6.78
C ALA A 148 7.77 -2.15 -5.89
N LEU A 149 6.94 -2.55 -4.94
CA LEU A 149 7.08 -3.82 -4.24
C LEU A 149 6.66 -4.93 -5.19
N VAL A 150 7.51 -5.93 -5.40
CA VAL A 150 7.26 -7.01 -6.37
C VAL A 150 7.34 -8.37 -5.71
N THR A 151 6.47 -9.30 -6.10
CA THR A 151 6.62 -10.71 -5.73
C THR A 151 7.69 -11.39 -6.62
N PRO A 152 8.24 -12.55 -6.21
CA PRO A 152 9.29 -13.25 -6.97
C PRO A 152 8.89 -13.63 -8.41
N ASP A 153 7.59 -13.78 -8.69
CA ASP A 153 7.07 -14.12 -10.02
C ASP A 153 6.96 -12.93 -10.99
N VAL A 154 7.22 -11.70 -10.55
CA VAL A 154 7.43 -10.58 -11.47
C VAL A 154 8.78 -10.75 -12.17
N SER A 155 8.72 -11.02 -13.48
CA SER A 155 9.88 -11.40 -14.29
C SER A 155 10.96 -10.31 -14.34
N ALA A 156 12.22 -10.72 -14.56
CA ALA A 156 13.34 -9.79 -14.73
C ALA A 156 13.10 -8.77 -15.86
N GLN A 157 12.46 -9.20 -16.95
CA GLN A 157 12.09 -8.31 -18.06
C GLN A 157 11.08 -7.24 -17.60
N ALA A 158 10.07 -7.62 -16.82
CA ALA A 158 9.11 -6.67 -16.28
C ALA A 158 9.75 -5.69 -15.28
N ARG A 159 10.66 -6.17 -14.42
CA ARG A 159 11.42 -5.29 -13.51
C ARG A 159 12.28 -4.30 -14.29
N ALA A 160 12.96 -4.75 -15.35
CA ALA A 160 13.73 -3.87 -16.23
C ALA A 160 12.87 -2.78 -16.92
N GLN A 161 11.61 -3.06 -17.22
CA GLN A 161 10.68 -2.04 -17.74
C GLN A 161 10.34 -0.98 -16.68
N LEU A 162 10.11 -1.40 -15.43
CA LEU A 162 9.90 -0.47 -14.31
C LEU A 162 11.14 0.39 -14.05
N HIS A 163 12.31 -0.23 -14.07
CA HIS A 163 13.62 0.43 -13.95
C HIS A 163 13.79 1.51 -15.00
N HIS A 164 13.53 1.17 -16.27
CA HIS A 164 13.58 2.12 -17.39
C HIS A 164 12.66 3.34 -17.20
N ASP A 165 11.49 3.14 -16.59
CA ASP A 165 10.54 4.22 -16.29
C ASP A 165 10.93 5.03 -15.02
N GLY A 166 12.10 4.75 -14.44
CA GLY A 166 12.62 5.42 -13.25
C GLY A 166 11.89 4.99 -11.97
N VAL A 167 11.44 3.73 -11.90
CA VAL A 167 10.82 3.12 -10.73
C VAL A 167 11.79 2.11 -10.12
N TYR A 168 12.10 2.24 -8.84
CA TYR A 168 12.87 1.23 -8.11
C TYR A 168 12.02 -0.01 -7.85
N THR A 169 12.63 -1.18 -7.77
CA THR A 169 11.94 -2.40 -7.32
C THR A 169 12.47 -2.88 -5.99
N LEU A 170 11.59 -3.45 -5.16
CA LEU A 170 11.97 -4.18 -3.97
C LEU A 170 11.18 -5.48 -3.93
N GLU A 171 11.89 -6.60 -3.99
CA GLU A 171 11.25 -7.91 -3.88
C GLU A 171 10.75 -8.15 -2.44
N VAL A 172 9.48 -8.53 -2.31
CA VAL A 172 8.84 -8.82 -1.03
C VAL A 172 8.30 -10.24 -0.98
N ARG A 173 8.23 -10.80 0.24
CA ARG A 173 7.70 -12.14 0.45
C ARG A 173 6.19 -12.13 0.35
N ARG A 174 5.64 -13.20 -0.24
CA ARG A 174 4.20 -13.49 -0.18
C ARG A 174 3.73 -13.61 1.26
N VAL A 175 2.52 -13.14 1.52
CA VAL A 175 1.83 -13.32 2.80
C VAL A 175 0.65 -14.22 2.53
N ARG A 176 0.65 -15.41 3.15
CA ARG A 176 -0.43 -16.38 2.98
C ARG A 176 -1.75 -15.74 3.42
N ASN A 177 -2.75 -15.74 2.53
CA ASN A 177 -4.10 -15.35 2.89
C ASN A 177 -4.75 -16.41 3.80
N PRO A 178 -5.13 -16.09 5.06
CA PRO A 178 -5.84 -17.03 5.92
C PRO A 178 -7.34 -17.09 5.63
N TYR A 179 -7.88 -16.17 4.81
CA TYR A 179 -9.29 -16.06 4.44
C TYR A 179 -9.67 -17.00 3.29
N THR A 180 -9.04 -18.18 3.24
CA THR A 180 -9.21 -19.18 2.19
C THR A 180 -10.27 -20.21 2.61
N GLY A 181 -11.30 -20.43 1.79
CA GLY A 181 -12.21 -21.58 1.95
C GLY A 181 -13.70 -21.27 2.21
N GLY A 182 -14.16 -20.03 2.01
CA GLY A 182 -15.59 -19.70 2.00
C GLY A 182 -16.15 -19.46 0.58
N ASP A 183 -17.47 -19.39 0.42
CA ASP A 183 -18.14 -19.17 -0.89
C ASP A 183 -17.76 -17.84 -1.58
N ARG A 184 -17.16 -16.90 -0.83
CA ARG A 184 -16.68 -15.60 -1.31
C ARG A 184 -15.18 -15.58 -1.64
N TYR A 185 -14.46 -16.68 -1.41
CA TYR A 185 -13.03 -16.77 -1.67
C TYR A 185 -12.75 -16.77 -3.18
N ASN A 186 -11.73 -16.03 -3.58
CA ASN A 186 -11.23 -15.98 -4.95
C ASN A 186 -9.70 -16.14 -4.89
N SER A 187 -9.14 -17.09 -5.64
CA SER A 187 -7.69 -17.37 -5.66
C SER A 187 -6.85 -16.17 -6.10
N ARG A 188 -7.44 -15.17 -6.78
CA ARG A 188 -6.75 -13.90 -7.06
C ARG A 188 -6.29 -13.17 -5.79
N PHE A 189 -6.87 -13.48 -4.64
CA PHE A 189 -6.53 -12.88 -3.34
C PHE A 189 -5.47 -13.65 -2.56
N ASP A 190 -4.88 -14.71 -3.13
CA ASP A 190 -3.88 -15.51 -2.41
C ASP A 190 -2.65 -14.69 -2.01
N ASP A 191 -2.24 -13.76 -2.88
CA ASP A 191 -1.06 -12.92 -2.69
C ASP A 191 -1.41 -11.46 -2.34
N VAL A 192 -2.69 -11.10 -2.24
CA VAL A 192 -3.11 -9.70 -2.01
C VAL A 192 -2.60 -9.16 -0.68
N LEU A 193 -2.47 -10.02 0.34
CA LEU A 193 -1.99 -9.62 1.66
C LEU A 193 -0.49 -9.33 1.70
N ALA A 194 0.28 -9.68 0.66
CA ALA A 194 1.67 -9.26 0.56
C ALA A 194 1.80 -7.73 0.43
N LYS A 195 0.72 -7.04 0.07
CA LYS A 195 0.57 -5.58 0.21
C LYS A 195 0.91 -5.09 1.61
N LEU A 196 0.62 -5.85 2.68
CA LEU A 196 0.90 -5.46 4.06
C LEU A 196 2.39 -5.23 4.35
N GLN A 197 3.30 -5.74 3.50
CA GLN A 197 4.74 -5.48 3.60
C GLN A 197 5.06 -3.98 3.57
N VAL A 198 4.19 -3.15 2.96
CA VAL A 198 4.34 -1.68 2.93
C VAL A 198 4.45 -1.08 4.34
N PHE A 199 3.79 -1.67 5.33
CA PHE A 199 3.82 -1.18 6.71
C PHE A 199 5.13 -1.50 7.43
N GLY A 200 5.94 -2.44 6.92
CA GLY A 200 7.23 -2.83 7.49
C GLY A 200 8.43 -2.08 6.91
N LEU A 201 8.22 -1.13 5.98
CA LEU A 201 9.28 -0.42 5.25
C LEU A 201 9.97 0.67 6.10
N GLU A 202 10.53 0.31 7.26
CA GLU A 202 11.17 1.22 8.21
C GLU A 202 12.42 1.94 7.66
N GLN A 203 12.94 1.55 6.51
CA GLN A 203 13.96 2.34 5.81
C GLN A 203 13.41 3.69 5.29
N PHE A 204 12.09 3.87 5.22
CA PHE A 204 11.43 5.13 4.85
C PHE A 204 10.82 5.81 6.08
N GLU A 205 10.80 7.14 6.09
CA GLU A 205 10.07 7.90 7.12
C GLU A 205 8.56 7.79 6.91
N LYS A 206 8.14 7.89 5.66
CA LYS A 206 6.73 7.87 5.27
C LYS A 206 6.58 7.38 3.84
N VAL A 207 5.50 6.64 3.63
CA VAL A 207 5.12 6.06 2.36
C VAL A 207 3.73 6.57 1.97
N VAL A 208 3.58 6.99 0.72
CA VAL A 208 2.28 7.17 0.07
C VAL A 208 2.08 5.97 -0.84
N TYR A 209 1.23 5.05 -0.41
CA TYR A 209 0.86 3.87 -1.17
C TYR A 209 -0.24 4.20 -2.17
N VAL A 210 -0.11 3.73 -3.41
CA VAL A 210 -1.08 3.87 -4.50
C VAL A 210 -1.18 2.53 -5.24
N ASP A 211 -2.38 1.95 -5.32
CA ASP A 211 -2.62 0.71 -6.08
C ASP A 211 -2.27 0.89 -7.56
N ALA A 212 -1.81 -0.19 -8.21
CA ALA A 212 -1.36 -0.16 -9.60
C ALA A 212 -2.47 0.15 -10.61
N ASP A 213 -3.74 0.02 -10.22
CA ASP A 213 -4.92 0.33 -11.04
C ASP A 213 -5.45 1.77 -10.84
N ALA A 214 -4.64 2.62 -10.21
CA ALA A 214 -4.93 4.03 -10.01
C ALA A 214 -4.37 4.93 -11.13
N LEU A 215 -4.91 6.15 -11.22
CA LEU A 215 -4.36 7.22 -12.05
C LEU A 215 -4.21 8.49 -11.20
N VAL A 216 -3.02 9.09 -11.21
CA VAL A 216 -2.74 10.34 -10.50
C VAL A 216 -3.01 11.51 -11.43
N LEU A 217 -3.94 12.39 -11.05
CA LEU A 217 -4.40 13.52 -11.89
C LEU A 217 -3.82 14.87 -11.48
N GLY A 218 -2.95 14.90 -10.47
CA GLY A 218 -2.40 16.13 -9.92
C GLY A 218 -1.30 15.87 -8.91
N ASN A 219 -0.68 16.95 -8.44
CA ASN A 219 0.37 16.86 -7.43
C ASN A 219 -0.23 16.35 -6.10
N ILE A 220 0.37 15.28 -5.57
CA ILE A 220 -0.04 14.60 -4.31
C ILE A 220 1.08 14.59 -3.27
N HIS A 221 2.11 15.42 -3.46
CA HIS A 221 3.28 15.49 -2.57
C HIS A 221 2.91 15.90 -1.14
N ASP A 222 1.91 16.75 -1.00
CA ASP A 222 1.37 17.19 0.28
C ASP A 222 0.84 16.03 1.14
N LEU A 223 0.50 14.87 0.56
CA LEU A 223 0.09 13.69 1.31
C LEU A 223 1.16 13.21 2.32
N PHE A 224 2.45 13.49 2.07
CA PHE A 224 3.52 13.18 3.05
C PHE A 224 3.40 13.99 4.36
N GLN A 225 2.54 14.99 4.42
CA GLN A 225 2.27 15.76 5.64
C GLN A 225 1.15 15.16 6.49
N CYS A 226 0.43 14.16 5.97
CA CYS A 226 -0.61 13.45 6.73
C CYS A 226 0.01 12.68 7.92
N GLY A 227 -0.77 12.26 8.92
CA GLY A 227 -0.23 11.63 10.14
C GLY A 227 0.36 10.23 9.94
N ASP A 228 0.24 9.38 10.96
CA ASP A 228 0.89 8.06 10.98
C ASP A 228 0.19 7.04 10.08
N PHE A 229 -1.12 7.17 9.92
CA PHE A 229 -1.90 6.38 8.98
C PHE A 229 -3.04 7.23 8.40
N CYS A 230 -3.16 7.26 7.08
CA CYS A 230 -4.25 7.95 6.42
C CYS A 230 -4.82 7.19 5.24
N ALA A 231 -6.14 7.23 5.07
CA ALA A 231 -6.84 6.63 3.93
C ALA A 231 -8.11 7.42 3.60
N ALA A 232 -8.61 7.29 2.37
CA ALA A 232 -9.83 7.96 1.92
C ALA A 232 -11.07 7.07 2.12
N PHE A 233 -12.17 7.64 2.63
CA PHE A 233 -13.42 6.89 2.81
C PHE A 233 -14.19 6.71 1.49
N ILE A 234 -14.63 5.48 1.19
CA ILE A 234 -15.54 5.18 0.06
C ILE A 234 -16.98 5.47 0.48
N ASN A 235 -17.29 5.19 1.74
CA ASN A 235 -18.57 5.43 2.38
C ASN A 235 -18.33 5.68 3.88
N PRO A 236 -19.32 6.11 4.67
CA PRO A 236 -19.12 6.42 6.09
C PRO A 236 -18.64 5.26 6.97
N CYS A 237 -18.60 4.02 6.48
CA CYS A 237 -18.18 2.85 7.26
C CYS A 237 -16.85 2.26 6.81
N HIS A 238 -16.43 2.54 5.57
CA HIS A 238 -15.29 1.87 4.95
C HIS A 238 -14.38 2.82 4.19
N PHE A 239 -13.08 2.75 4.48
CA PHE A 239 -12.04 3.37 3.68
C PHE A 239 -11.54 2.46 2.55
N ASN A 240 -11.02 3.10 1.51
CA ASN A 240 -10.34 2.45 0.40
C ASN A 240 -8.88 2.23 0.77
N SER A 241 -8.40 0.99 0.64
CA SER A 241 -6.97 0.67 0.84
C SER A 241 -6.12 0.96 -0.40
N GLY A 242 -6.68 1.51 -1.47
CA GLY A 242 -5.97 1.79 -2.72
C GLY A 242 -5.16 3.07 -2.72
N VAL A 243 -5.42 3.99 -1.80
CA VAL A 243 -4.53 5.12 -1.50
C VAL A 243 -4.38 5.25 0.01
N MET A 244 -3.15 5.12 0.50
CA MET A 244 -2.85 5.20 1.93
C MET A 244 -1.58 6.02 2.18
N VAL A 245 -1.56 6.80 3.25
CA VAL A 245 -0.32 7.36 3.83
C VAL A 245 0.04 6.54 5.04
N ILE A 246 1.29 6.09 5.13
CA ILE A 246 1.74 5.16 6.16
C ILE A 246 3.08 5.66 6.70
N GLN A 247 3.17 5.81 8.02
CA GLN A 247 4.44 5.82 8.74
C GLN A 247 4.82 4.35 9.04
N PRO A 248 5.80 3.77 8.34
CA PRO A 248 6.10 2.35 8.50
C PRO A 248 6.66 2.04 9.89
N SER A 249 6.29 0.87 10.41
CA SER A 249 6.79 0.31 11.66
C SER A 249 6.76 -1.22 11.59
N GLN A 250 7.87 -1.86 11.90
CA GLN A 250 7.97 -3.31 12.01
C GLN A 250 7.06 -3.84 13.12
N ALA A 251 6.97 -3.12 14.24
CA ALA A 251 6.06 -3.50 15.32
C ALA A 251 4.59 -3.51 14.87
N LEU A 252 4.18 -2.51 14.08
CA LEU A 252 2.85 -2.44 13.47
C LEU A 252 2.63 -3.58 12.46
N PHE A 253 3.60 -3.81 11.58
CA PHE A 253 3.54 -4.88 10.58
C PHE A 253 3.43 -6.27 11.21
N GLU A 254 4.29 -6.58 12.17
CA GLU A 254 4.25 -7.84 12.92
C GLU A 254 2.94 -8.03 13.67
N ASP A 255 2.38 -6.94 14.23
CA ASP A 255 1.07 -6.98 14.87
C ASP A 255 -0.06 -7.29 13.91
N MET A 256 -0.05 -6.69 12.71
CA MET A 256 -1.00 -7.04 11.65
C MET A 256 -0.88 -8.52 11.27
N LEU A 257 0.34 -9.03 11.04
CA LEU A 257 0.53 -10.44 10.68
C LEU A 257 0.02 -11.41 11.76
N ARG A 258 0.18 -11.08 13.05
CA ARG A 258 -0.38 -11.88 14.15
C ARG A 258 -1.92 -11.88 14.16
N LYS A 259 -2.53 -10.75 13.83
CA LYS A 259 -3.99 -10.56 13.84
C LYS A 259 -4.69 -11.07 12.58
N LEU A 260 -3.97 -11.28 11.47
CA LEU A 260 -4.54 -11.81 10.21
C LEU A 260 -5.41 -13.08 10.44
N ALA A 261 -4.96 -13.99 11.29
CA ALA A 261 -5.67 -15.25 11.54
C ALA A 261 -6.92 -15.11 12.44
N THR A 262 -7.03 -14.00 13.20
CA THR A 262 -8.11 -13.80 14.18
C THR A 262 -9.05 -12.65 13.84
N THR A 263 -8.66 -11.76 12.94
CA THR A 263 -9.47 -10.66 12.46
C THR A 263 -10.26 -11.09 11.22
N GLU A 264 -11.58 -11.00 11.27
CA GLU A 264 -12.42 -11.22 10.09
C GLU A 264 -12.20 -10.13 9.05
N SER A 265 -12.04 -10.54 7.79
CA SER A 265 -12.04 -9.63 6.64
C SER A 265 -13.34 -9.81 5.87
N TYR A 266 -14.16 -8.74 5.77
CA TYR A 266 -15.47 -8.83 5.12
C TYR A 266 -15.40 -9.11 3.61
N ASP A 267 -14.26 -8.85 2.96
CA ASP A 267 -14.02 -9.10 1.55
C ASP A 267 -12.98 -10.21 1.29
N GLY A 268 -12.38 -10.77 2.35
CA GLY A 268 -11.33 -11.78 2.26
C GLY A 268 -9.99 -11.26 1.73
N GLY A 269 -9.83 -9.93 1.61
CA GLY A 269 -8.63 -9.26 1.12
C GLY A 269 -8.04 -8.26 2.11
N ASP A 270 -7.17 -7.39 1.58
CA ASP A 270 -6.49 -6.34 2.34
C ASP A 270 -7.46 -5.25 2.80
N GLN A 271 -8.40 -4.82 1.95
CA GLN A 271 -9.31 -3.72 2.29
C GLN A 271 -10.18 -4.09 3.49
N GLY A 272 -10.77 -5.28 3.52
CA GLY A 272 -11.57 -5.75 4.65
C GLY A 272 -10.77 -5.85 5.94
N PHE A 273 -9.59 -6.47 5.89
CA PHE A 273 -8.71 -6.58 7.06
C PHE A 273 -8.30 -5.21 7.61
N LEU A 274 -7.84 -4.31 6.74
CA LEU A 274 -7.37 -2.97 7.12
C LEU A 274 -8.49 -2.13 7.72
N ASN A 275 -9.71 -2.23 7.20
CA ASN A 275 -10.87 -1.53 7.76
C ASN A 275 -11.21 -1.97 9.18
N VAL A 276 -11.07 -3.26 9.50
CA VAL A 276 -11.28 -3.75 10.87
C VAL A 276 -10.10 -3.38 11.77
N TYR A 277 -8.87 -3.55 11.27
CA TYR A 277 -7.64 -3.26 12.02
C TYR A 277 -7.53 -1.77 12.39
N PHE A 278 -7.84 -0.86 11.47
CA PHE A 278 -7.86 0.58 11.67
C PHE A 278 -9.28 1.14 11.84
N SER A 279 -10.12 0.44 12.60
CA SER A 279 -11.52 0.86 12.83
C SER A 279 -11.65 2.23 13.50
N ASP A 280 -10.64 2.64 14.27
CA ASP A 280 -10.58 3.98 14.88
C ASP A 280 -10.34 5.11 13.88
N LEU A 281 -9.95 4.83 12.62
CA LEU A 281 -9.77 5.85 11.58
C LEU A 281 -11.06 6.65 11.34
N PHE A 282 -12.23 6.04 11.57
CA PHE A 282 -13.51 6.72 11.46
C PHE A 282 -13.65 7.94 12.39
N TYR A 283 -12.98 7.92 13.55
CA TYR A 283 -12.99 9.01 14.53
C TYR A 283 -11.81 9.97 14.39
N ALA A 284 -10.93 9.72 13.43
CA ALA A 284 -9.73 10.53 13.22
C ALA A 284 -10.07 11.92 12.64
N PRO A 285 -9.24 12.94 12.91
CA PRO A 285 -9.37 14.24 12.25
C PRO A 285 -9.02 14.18 10.76
N GLY A 286 -9.50 15.18 10.03
CA GLY A 286 -9.32 15.27 8.58
C GLY A 286 -8.00 15.87 8.15
N PHE A 287 -7.50 15.36 7.04
CA PHE A 287 -6.36 15.89 6.31
C PHE A 287 -6.80 16.47 4.96
N GLY A 288 -6.62 17.78 4.78
CA GLY A 288 -6.91 18.51 3.54
C GLY A 288 -7.60 19.85 3.77
N GLU A 289 -7.76 20.63 2.70
CA GLU A 289 -8.50 21.89 2.73
C GLU A 289 -10.00 21.66 2.54
N GLY A 290 -10.84 22.15 3.47
CA GLY A 290 -12.23 22.47 3.20
C GLY A 290 -13.33 21.43 3.46
N ASP A 291 -13.15 20.39 4.29
CA ASP A 291 -14.25 19.46 4.65
C ASP A 291 -14.47 19.28 6.17
N GLN A 292 -15.73 19.28 6.61
CA GLN A 292 -16.16 19.14 8.00
C GLN A 292 -16.53 17.68 8.35
N HIS A 293 -15.85 16.67 7.80
CA HIS A 293 -16.17 15.29 8.19
C HIS A 293 -15.87 15.06 9.67
N ARG A 294 -16.77 14.33 10.33
CA ARG A 294 -17.14 14.31 11.77
C ARG A 294 -16.04 14.07 12.82
N GLY A 295 -14.77 14.04 12.46
CA GLY A 295 -13.63 13.70 13.33
C GLY A 295 -12.83 14.87 13.91
N GLY A 296 -13.35 16.10 13.88
CA GLY A 296 -12.72 17.27 14.52
C GLY A 296 -12.17 18.31 13.55
N GLN A 297 -11.50 19.35 14.07
CA GLN A 297 -11.00 20.47 13.26
C GLN A 297 -9.97 19.99 12.22
N LEU A 298 -10.21 20.37 10.96
CA LEU A 298 -9.24 20.29 9.88
C LEU A 298 -7.93 20.95 10.27
N ARG A 299 -6.81 20.28 10.00
CA ARG A 299 -5.49 20.87 10.19
C ARG A 299 -4.92 21.29 8.84
N ARG A 300 -4.70 22.60 8.68
CA ARG A 300 -4.02 23.18 7.50
C ARG A 300 -2.57 22.70 7.40
N PHE A 301 -2.06 22.70 6.17
CA PHE A 301 -0.72 22.37 5.68
C PHE A 301 0.50 23.06 6.34
N ALA A 302 0.34 23.72 7.49
CA ALA A 302 1.37 24.58 8.08
C ALA A 302 2.00 24.01 9.37
N VAL A 303 1.56 22.85 9.88
CA VAL A 303 2.07 22.29 11.15
C VAL A 303 2.31 20.80 11.03
N ARG A 304 3.42 20.31 11.60
CA ARG A 304 3.66 18.87 11.82
C ARG A 304 2.50 18.31 12.64
N LEU A 305 1.71 17.41 12.04
CA LEU A 305 0.57 16.79 12.71
C LEU A 305 1.06 15.92 13.89
N PRO A 306 0.34 15.92 15.02
CA PRO A 306 0.57 14.95 16.09
C PRO A 306 0.52 13.51 15.54
N PRO A 307 1.27 12.59 16.16
CA PRO A 307 1.13 11.16 15.89
C PRO A 307 -0.32 10.72 16.00
N GLY A 308 -0.71 9.74 15.17
CA GLY A 308 -2.06 9.20 15.10
C GLY A 308 -2.62 9.11 13.68
N PRO A 309 -3.78 8.45 13.54
CA PRO A 309 -4.46 8.32 12.26
C PRO A 309 -5.17 9.61 11.85
N TYR A 310 -5.32 9.84 10.54
CA TYR A 310 -6.06 10.96 9.94
C TYR A 310 -6.78 10.47 8.68
N TYR A 311 -8.00 10.91 8.42
CA TYR A 311 -8.62 10.55 7.14
C TYR A 311 -8.10 11.44 6.01
N LEU A 312 -7.86 10.87 4.83
CA LEU A 312 -7.56 11.62 3.62
C LEU A 312 -8.86 12.14 3.03
N LEU A 313 -8.91 13.44 2.80
CA LEU A 313 -9.99 14.01 2.02
C LEU A 313 -9.81 13.67 0.54
N PRO A 314 -10.90 13.31 -0.16
CA PRO A 314 -10.87 13.29 -1.61
C PRO A 314 -10.48 14.69 -2.07
N LYS A 315 -9.29 14.84 -2.66
CA LYS A 315 -9.00 16.00 -3.51
C LYS A 315 -9.92 15.85 -4.71
N ILE A 316 -11.11 16.43 -4.64
CA ILE A 316 -11.94 16.60 -5.81
C ILE A 316 -11.17 17.58 -6.68
N ALA A 317 -10.61 17.10 -7.78
CA ALA A 317 -10.17 17.97 -8.86
C ALA A 317 -11.43 18.60 -9.48
N MET A 318 -12.04 19.56 -8.78
CA MET A 318 -12.85 20.59 -9.41
C MET A 318 -11.85 21.44 -10.17
N GLY A 319 -11.57 21.06 -11.42
CA GLY A 319 -10.84 21.90 -12.36
C GLY A 319 -11.55 23.24 -12.46
N GLY A 320 -11.04 24.23 -11.73
CA GLY A 320 -11.47 25.61 -11.78
C GLY A 320 -10.34 26.45 -12.35
N ALA A 321 -10.34 26.58 -13.68
CA ALA A 321 -9.97 27.77 -14.45
C ALA A 321 -10.30 27.50 -15.92
#